data_AF-A0A1D6NHY7-F1
#
_entry.id   AF-A0A1D6NHY7-F1
#
_cell.length_a   1.000
_cell.length_b   1.000
_cell.length_c   1.000
_cell.angle_alpha   90.00
_cell.angle_beta   90.00
_cell.angle_gamma   90.00
#
_symmetry.space_group_name_H-M   'P 1'
#
loop_
_entity.id
_entity.type
_entity.pdbx_description
1 polymer ?
#
loop_
_entity_poly.entity_id
_entity_poly.type
_entity_poly.pdbx_seq_one_letter_code
_entity_poly.pdbx_strand_id
1 'polypeptide(L)'
;MSNCFNSGINKIFVMSQFNSTSLNRHIHRTYLEGGINFADGSVQVLAATQMPEEPAGWFQGTADSIRKFIWVLEDYYSHKSIDNIVILSGDQLYRMNYMELVQKHVEDDADITISCAPVDESRASKNGLVKIDHTGRVLQFFEKPKGADLNSMRVETNFLSYAIDDAQKYPYLASMGIYVFKKDALLDLLKSKYIQLHDFGSEILPRAVLDHSVQVSLICLEYVFCKL
;
A
#
# COMPACT_ATOMS: atom_id res chain seq x y z
N MET A 1 -1.48 -5.94 10.78
CA MET A 1 -2.28 -7.10 11.25
C MET A 1 -3.52 -6.68 12.02
N SER A 2 -3.40 -6.06 13.21
CA SER A 2 -4.58 -5.67 14.01
C SER A 2 -5.56 -4.76 13.27
N ASN A 3 -5.07 -3.78 12.50
CA ASN A 3 -5.92 -2.94 11.64
C ASN A 3 -6.70 -3.78 10.62
N CYS A 4 -6.11 -4.83 10.03
CA CYS A 4 -6.80 -5.71 9.08
C CYS A 4 -8.00 -6.38 9.74
N PHE A 5 -7.77 -7.03 10.88
CA PHE A 5 -8.82 -7.74 11.62
C PHE A 5 -9.91 -6.80 12.14
N ASN A 6 -9.53 -5.63 12.67
CA ASN A 6 -10.50 -4.61 13.12
C ASN A 6 -11.30 -4.00 11.95
N SER A 7 -10.78 -4.10 10.73
CA SER A 7 -11.48 -3.71 9.50
C SER A 7 -12.24 -4.88 8.86
N GLY A 8 -12.32 -6.06 9.49
CA GLY A 8 -12.98 -7.23 8.92
C GLY A 8 -12.20 -7.92 7.78
N ILE A 9 -10.96 -7.52 7.51
CA ILE A 9 -10.07 -8.14 6.53
C ILE A 9 -9.33 -9.30 7.21
N ASN A 10 -9.73 -10.53 6.91
CA ASN A 10 -9.25 -11.75 7.57
C ASN A 10 -8.48 -12.72 6.64
N LYS A 11 -8.28 -12.36 5.37
CA LYS A 11 -7.46 -13.10 4.38
C LYS A 11 -6.16 -12.34 4.14
N ILE A 12 -5.08 -12.77 4.79
CA ILE A 12 -3.85 -11.99 4.90
C ILE A 12 -2.64 -12.82 4.47
N PHE A 13 -1.84 -12.26 3.58
CA PHE A 13 -0.50 -12.75 3.26
C PHE A 13 0.53 -11.81 3.88
N VAL A 14 1.51 -12.37 4.58
CA VAL A 14 2.63 -11.65 5.17
C VAL A 14 3.88 -12.00 4.38
N MET A 15 4.36 -11.06 3.56
CA MET A 15 5.57 -11.25 2.78
C MET A 15 6.80 -10.85 3.59
N SER A 16 7.79 -11.72 3.67
CA SER A 16 9.03 -11.48 4.43
C SER A 16 10.25 -11.82 3.60
N GLN A 17 11.30 -11.00 3.70
CA GLN A 17 12.58 -11.29 3.05
C GLN A 17 13.32 -12.45 3.74
N PHE A 18 13.06 -12.69 5.03
CA PHE A 18 13.68 -13.76 5.81
C PHE A 18 12.63 -14.68 6.42
N ASN A 19 12.87 -15.99 6.38
CA ASN A 19 12.04 -16.94 7.11
C ASN A 19 12.45 -16.95 8.59
N SER A 20 11.70 -16.21 9.41
CA SER A 20 11.98 -16.07 10.84
C SER A 20 11.06 -16.94 11.68
N THR A 21 11.65 -17.87 12.44
CA THR A 21 10.93 -18.70 13.42
C THR A 21 10.22 -17.84 14.47
N SER A 22 10.80 -16.70 14.88
CA SER A 22 10.16 -15.82 15.85
C SER A 22 8.94 -15.12 15.28
N LEU A 23 8.99 -14.67 14.02
CA LEU A 23 7.84 -14.09 13.30
C LEU A 23 6.72 -15.12 13.15
N ASN A 24 7.05 -16.31 12.64
CA ASN A 24 6.07 -17.38 12.44
C ASN A 24 5.40 -17.77 13.77
N ARG A 25 6.20 -17.93 14.84
CA ARG A 25 5.69 -18.25 16.18
C ARG A 25 4.78 -17.14 16.72
N HIS A 26 5.16 -15.87 16.55
CA HIS A 26 4.35 -14.74 17.01
C HIS A 26 3.02 -14.69 16.27
N ILE A 27 3.02 -14.80 14.94
CA ILE A 27 1.80 -14.79 14.13
C ILE A 27 0.89 -15.96 14.52
N HIS A 28 1.46 -17.16 14.65
CA HIS A 28 0.69 -18.36 14.99
C HIS A 28 0.04 -18.22 16.36
N ARG A 29 0.80 -17.87 17.41
CA ARG A 29 0.28 -17.71 18.78
C ARG A 29 -0.79 -16.63 18.89
N THR A 30 -0.57 -15.49 18.22
CA THR A 30 -1.40 -14.30 18.40
C THR A 30 -2.69 -14.37 17.58
N TYR A 31 -2.63 -14.91 16.36
CA TYR A 31 -3.73 -14.82 15.41
C TYR A 31 -4.34 -16.17 15.02
N LEU A 32 -3.65 -17.30 15.25
CA LEU A 32 -4.11 -18.63 14.84
C LEU A 32 -4.45 -19.54 16.04
N GLU A 33 -3.63 -19.60 17.10
CA GLU A 33 -3.89 -20.43 18.30
C GLU A 33 -4.94 -19.80 19.24
N GLY A 34 -5.02 -18.47 19.31
CA GLY A 34 -5.82 -17.73 20.29
C GLY A 34 -7.32 -17.57 19.98
N GLY A 35 -7.86 -18.27 18.98
CA GLY A 35 -9.31 -18.33 18.76
C GLY A 35 -9.93 -17.16 17.97
N ILE A 36 -9.18 -16.52 17.06
CA ILE A 36 -9.81 -15.70 16.02
C ILE A 36 -10.45 -16.64 14.97
N ASN A 37 -11.51 -17.34 15.39
CA ASN A 37 -12.29 -18.28 14.57
C ASN A 37 -13.13 -17.53 13.54
N PHE A 38 -12.49 -16.96 12.52
CA PHE A 38 -13.19 -16.65 11.28
C PHE A 38 -13.30 -17.96 10.49
N ALA A 39 -14.52 -18.40 10.20
CA ALA A 39 -14.76 -19.66 9.48
C ALA A 39 -14.05 -19.76 8.11
N ASP A 40 -13.61 -18.61 7.54
CA ASP A 40 -12.86 -18.51 6.27
C ASP A 40 -11.63 -17.55 6.37
N GLY A 41 -11.15 -17.26 7.59
CA GLY A 41 -9.96 -16.42 7.79
C GLY A 41 -8.67 -17.20 7.61
N SER A 42 -7.64 -16.58 7.04
CA SER A 42 -6.32 -17.20 6.87
C SER A 42 -5.20 -16.17 6.97
N VAL A 43 -4.15 -16.47 7.74
CA VAL A 43 -2.90 -15.72 7.75
C VAL A 43 -1.77 -16.62 7.28
N GLN A 44 -1.13 -16.29 6.16
CA GLN A 44 -0.04 -17.08 5.58
C GLN A 44 1.22 -16.24 5.47
N VAL A 45 2.36 -16.80 5.91
CA VAL A 45 3.67 -16.14 5.79
C VAL A 45 4.38 -16.65 4.55
N LEU A 46 4.69 -15.76 3.62
CA LEU A 46 5.41 -16.04 2.38
C LEU A 46 6.82 -15.45 2.50
N ALA A 47 7.79 -16.31 2.81
CA ALA A 47 9.18 -15.91 2.95
C ALA A 47 9.94 -16.14 1.65
N ALA A 48 10.76 -15.18 1.24
CA ALA A 48 11.75 -15.39 0.18
C ALA A 48 12.62 -16.61 0.52
N THR A 49 12.77 -17.53 -0.43
CA THR A 49 13.58 -18.74 -0.25
C THR A 49 14.94 -18.53 -0.93
N GLN A 50 16.02 -18.86 -0.23
CA GLN A 50 17.31 -19.09 -0.88
C GLN A 50 17.30 -20.52 -1.40
N MET A 51 17.04 -20.70 -2.69
CA MET A 51 17.42 -21.94 -3.35
C MET A 51 18.89 -21.81 -3.76
N PRO A 52 19.76 -22.80 -3.44
CA PRO A 52 21.19 -22.75 -3.79
C PRO A 52 21.45 -22.54 -5.30
N GLU A 53 20.49 -22.87 -6.15
CA GLU A 53 20.58 -22.79 -7.61
C GLU A 53 20.01 -21.50 -8.20
N GLU A 54 19.35 -20.65 -7.40
CA GLU A 54 18.82 -19.36 -7.86
C GLU A 54 19.64 -18.19 -7.30
N PRO A 55 20.43 -17.48 -8.14
CA PRO A 55 21.20 -16.32 -7.70
C PRO A 55 20.32 -15.13 -7.23
N ALA A 56 19.00 -15.19 -7.46
CA ALA A 56 18.04 -14.12 -7.21
C ALA A 56 16.90 -14.52 -6.23
N GLY A 57 17.18 -15.34 -5.21
CA GLY A 57 16.16 -15.73 -4.20
C GLY A 57 15.56 -14.55 -3.40
N TRP A 58 16.27 -13.41 -3.34
CA TRP A 58 15.83 -12.21 -2.60
C TRP A 58 14.81 -11.37 -3.36
N PHE A 59 13.92 -10.71 -2.61
CA PHE A 59 13.08 -9.65 -3.16
C PHE A 59 13.94 -8.46 -3.56
N GLN A 60 13.77 -7.99 -4.80
CA GLN A 60 14.45 -6.80 -5.32
C GLN A 60 13.69 -5.51 -5.00
N GLY A 61 12.42 -5.61 -4.62
CA GLY A 61 11.58 -4.49 -4.21
C GLY A 61 10.18 -4.94 -3.80
N THR A 62 9.33 -3.96 -3.50
CA THR A 62 7.96 -4.21 -2.99
C THR A 62 7.01 -4.85 -4.00
N ALA A 63 7.18 -4.57 -5.30
CA ALA A 63 6.39 -5.21 -6.35
C ALA A 63 6.93 -6.60 -6.71
N ASP A 64 8.25 -6.76 -6.64
CA ASP A 64 8.92 -8.03 -6.89
C ASP A 64 8.53 -9.12 -5.87
N SER A 65 8.34 -8.75 -4.60
CA SER A 65 7.87 -9.69 -3.58
C SER A 65 6.50 -10.27 -3.91
N ILE A 66 5.57 -9.44 -4.40
CA ILE A 66 4.25 -9.90 -4.84
C ILE A 66 4.38 -10.74 -6.12
N ARG A 67 5.19 -10.29 -7.08
CA ARG A 67 5.38 -11.00 -8.36
C ARG A 67 5.91 -12.42 -8.17
N LYS A 68 6.90 -12.63 -7.31
CA LYS A 68 7.48 -13.97 -7.02
C LYS A 68 6.46 -14.95 -6.44
N PHE A 69 5.43 -14.44 -5.77
CA PHE A 69 4.36 -15.24 -5.16
C PHE A 69 3.02 -15.11 -5.87
N ILE A 70 2.99 -14.51 -7.06
CA ILE A 70 1.73 -14.24 -7.77
C ILE A 70 0.96 -15.53 -8.06
N TRP A 71 1.66 -16.63 -8.31
CA TRP A 71 1.07 -17.95 -8.53
C TRP A 71 0.34 -18.48 -7.29
N VAL A 72 0.86 -18.21 -6.07
CA VAL A 72 0.17 -18.56 -4.80
C VAL A 72 -1.11 -17.73 -4.67
N LEU A 73 -1.02 -16.44 -4.99
CA LEU A 73 -2.15 -15.54 -4.93
C LEU A 73 -3.23 -15.95 -5.95
N GLU A 74 -2.85 -16.27 -7.18
CA GLU A 74 -3.76 -16.74 -8.24
C GLU A 74 -4.43 -18.06 -7.87
N ASP A 75 -3.69 -19.04 -7.33
CA ASP A 75 -4.27 -20.28 -6.82
C ASP A 75 -5.30 -20.00 -5.70
N TYR A 76 -4.96 -19.11 -4.77
CA TYR A 76 -5.85 -18.71 -3.68
C TYR A 76 -7.11 -17.98 -4.19
N TYR A 77 -6.98 -17.15 -5.22
CA TYR A 77 -8.09 -16.38 -5.81
C TYR A 77 -8.97 -17.23 -6.74
N SER A 78 -8.44 -18.29 -7.35
CA SER A 78 -9.18 -19.11 -8.31
C SER A 78 -10.47 -19.74 -7.74
N HIS A 79 -10.53 -19.89 -6.42
CA HIS A 79 -11.67 -20.45 -5.69
C HIS A 79 -12.43 -19.41 -4.85
N LYS A 80 -12.12 -18.11 -4.97
CA LYS A 80 -12.67 -17.04 -4.11
C LYS A 80 -13.02 -15.79 -4.92
N SER A 81 -14.17 -15.18 -4.62
CA SER A 81 -14.52 -13.85 -5.15
C SER A 81 -13.73 -12.77 -4.41
N ILE A 82 -12.57 -12.41 -4.96
CA ILE A 82 -11.75 -11.28 -4.49
C ILE A 82 -11.64 -10.26 -5.62
N ASP A 83 -12.18 -9.08 -5.36
CA ASP A 83 -12.23 -7.99 -6.34
C ASP A 83 -11.11 -6.97 -6.09
N ASN A 84 -10.78 -6.74 -4.81
CA ASN A 84 -9.82 -5.72 -4.38
C ASN A 84 -8.74 -6.31 -3.47
N ILE A 85 -7.51 -5.82 -3.63
CA ILE A 85 -6.33 -6.22 -2.87
C ILE A 85 -5.78 -5.01 -2.14
N VAL A 86 -5.62 -5.12 -0.82
CA VAL A 86 -5.01 -4.07 0.00
C VAL A 86 -3.54 -4.42 0.24
N ILE A 87 -2.64 -3.55 -0.20
CA ILE A 87 -1.19 -3.66 0.01
C ILE A 87 -0.80 -2.70 1.14
N LEU A 88 -0.11 -3.24 2.15
CA LEU A 88 0.25 -2.53 3.38
C LEU A 88 1.74 -2.57 3.63
N SER A 89 2.33 -1.44 4.01
CA SER A 89 3.67 -1.41 4.59
C SER A 89 3.67 -1.93 6.03
N GLY A 90 4.65 -2.77 6.37
CA GLY A 90 4.77 -3.40 7.69
C GLY A 90 5.58 -2.61 8.74
N ASP A 91 6.12 -1.45 8.38
CA ASP A 91 7.12 -0.67 9.14
C ASP A 91 6.55 0.60 9.80
N GLN A 92 5.23 0.74 9.85
CA GLN A 92 4.56 1.96 10.32
C GLN A 92 3.67 1.71 11.52
N LEU A 93 3.67 2.67 12.45
CA LEU A 93 2.74 2.70 13.58
C LEU A 93 1.58 3.65 13.28
N TYR A 94 0.37 3.10 13.19
CA TYR A 94 -0.87 3.86 13.00
C TYR A 94 -2.10 3.00 13.32
N ARG A 95 -3.25 3.66 13.48
CA ARG A 95 -4.57 3.01 13.54
C ARG A 95 -5.43 3.51 12.38
N MET A 96 -6.04 2.58 11.65
CA MET A 96 -6.86 2.90 10.49
C MET A 96 -7.91 1.81 10.28
N ASN A 97 -9.10 2.22 9.83
CA ASN A 97 -10.11 1.33 9.27
C ASN A 97 -9.90 1.22 7.75
N TYR A 98 -9.44 0.07 7.27
CA TYR A 98 -9.18 -0.13 5.84
C TYR A 98 -10.46 -0.24 5.00
N MET A 99 -11.61 -0.52 5.61
CA MET A 99 -12.86 -0.61 4.85
C MET A 99 -13.32 0.75 4.32
N GLU A 100 -13.01 1.84 5.01
CA GLU A 100 -13.25 3.20 4.49
C GLU A 100 -12.44 3.46 3.21
N LEU A 101 -11.18 3.01 3.20
CA LEU A 101 -10.31 3.11 2.03
C LEU A 101 -10.82 2.24 0.86
N VAL A 102 -11.24 1.00 1.14
CA VAL A 102 -11.78 0.08 0.14
C VAL A 102 -13.12 0.59 -0.40
N GLN A 103 -13.99 1.13 0.46
CA GLN A 103 -15.26 1.69 0.04
C GLN A 103 -15.05 2.87 -0.91
N LYS A 104 -14.17 3.82 -0.56
CA LYS A 104 -13.81 4.92 -1.47
C LYS A 104 -13.24 4.42 -2.79
N HIS A 105 -12.38 3.41 -2.77
CA HIS A 105 -11.84 2.79 -3.98
C HIS A 105 -12.94 2.26 -4.91
N VAL A 106 -13.96 1.61 -4.34
CA VAL A 106 -15.11 1.08 -5.08
C VAL A 106 -16.03 2.20 -5.58
N GLU A 107 -16.30 3.21 -4.76
CA GLU A 107 -17.13 4.37 -5.12
C GLU A 107 -16.53 5.20 -6.27
N ASP A 108 -15.21 5.36 -6.26
CA ASP A 108 -14.49 6.08 -7.32
C ASP A 108 -14.26 5.21 -8.59
N ASP A 109 -14.64 3.93 -8.56
CA ASP A 109 -14.32 2.93 -9.58
C ASP A 109 -12.83 2.93 -9.99
N ALA A 110 -11.95 3.18 -9.03
CA ALA A 110 -10.52 3.37 -9.28
C ALA A 110 -9.82 2.04 -9.57
N ASP A 111 -8.77 2.06 -10.40
CA ASP A 111 -7.88 0.91 -10.56
C ASP A 111 -6.92 0.80 -9.37
N ILE A 112 -6.50 1.95 -8.85
CA ILE A 112 -5.59 2.08 -7.73
C ILE A 112 -6.07 3.24 -6.85
N THR A 113 -6.17 3.02 -5.54
CA THR A 113 -6.35 4.09 -4.55
C THR A 113 -5.15 4.17 -3.63
N ILE A 114 -4.55 5.36 -3.52
CA ILE A 114 -3.42 5.65 -2.66
C ILE A 114 -3.91 6.35 -1.39
N SER A 115 -3.59 5.78 -0.24
CA SER A 115 -3.79 6.44 1.04
C SER A 115 -2.78 7.57 1.23
N CYS A 116 -3.26 8.80 1.44
CA CYS A 116 -2.39 9.96 1.62
C CYS A 116 -2.73 10.77 2.87
N ALA A 117 -1.70 11.42 3.42
CA ALA A 117 -1.82 12.35 4.52
C ALA A 117 -1.13 13.69 4.18
N PRO A 118 -1.67 14.83 4.65
CA PRO A 118 -1.01 16.12 4.51
C PRO A 118 0.27 16.15 5.36
N VAL A 119 1.37 16.64 4.79
CA VAL A 119 2.67 16.74 5.48
C VAL A 119 3.34 18.07 5.24
N ASP A 120 4.14 18.49 6.22
CA ASP A 120 5.00 19.65 6.12
C ASP A 120 6.27 19.36 5.30
N GLU A 121 6.99 20.43 4.96
CA GLU A 121 8.20 20.37 4.14
C GLU A 121 9.34 19.53 4.74
N SER A 122 9.45 19.44 6.06
CA SER A 122 10.50 18.66 6.73
C SER A 122 10.34 17.15 6.54
N ARG A 123 9.12 16.71 6.25
CA ARG A 123 8.76 15.30 6.05
C ARG A 123 8.58 14.94 4.58
N ALA A 124 8.33 15.93 3.72
CA ALA A 124 7.96 15.72 2.32
C ALA A 124 9.00 14.89 1.54
N SER A 125 10.29 15.23 1.64
CA SER A 125 11.37 14.52 0.93
C SER A 125 11.65 13.07 1.40
N LYS A 126 11.01 12.63 2.50
CA LYS A 126 11.16 11.27 3.05
C LYS A 126 10.05 10.32 2.59
N ASN A 127 9.05 10.83 1.89
CA ASN A 127 7.86 10.09 1.48
C ASN A 127 7.64 10.19 -0.03
N GLY A 128 6.82 9.29 -0.58
CA GLY A 128 6.26 9.47 -1.91
C GLY A 128 5.23 10.58 -1.88
N LEU A 129 5.37 11.58 -2.74
CA LEU A 129 4.45 12.70 -2.83
C LEU A 129 3.49 12.50 -4.00
N VAL A 130 2.25 12.96 -3.81
CA VAL A 130 1.22 12.94 -4.86
C VAL A 130 0.75 14.34 -5.17
N LYS A 131 0.49 14.57 -6.46
CA LYS A 131 -0.22 15.74 -6.95
C LYS A 131 -1.57 15.27 -7.48
N ILE A 132 -2.63 15.97 -7.09
CA ILE A 132 -4.00 15.59 -7.44
C ILE A 132 -4.71 16.73 -8.19
N ASP A 133 -5.75 16.37 -8.94
CA ASP A 133 -6.74 17.32 -9.41
C ASP A 133 -7.88 17.54 -8.39
N HIS A 134 -8.89 18.32 -8.79
CA HIS A 134 -10.05 18.64 -7.96
C HIS A 134 -10.98 17.45 -7.67
N THR A 135 -10.85 16.34 -8.40
CA THR A 135 -11.62 15.11 -8.19
C THR A 135 -10.91 14.12 -7.26
N GLY A 136 -9.64 14.39 -6.92
CA GLY A 136 -8.79 13.47 -6.16
C GLY A 136 -7.93 12.55 -7.03
N ARG A 137 -8.03 12.67 -8.37
CA ARG A 137 -7.24 11.86 -9.29
C ARG A 137 -5.78 12.25 -9.22
N VAL A 138 -4.89 11.27 -9.13
CA VAL A 138 -3.45 11.48 -9.11
C VAL A 138 -2.97 11.88 -10.51
N LEU A 139 -2.40 13.07 -10.59
CA LEU A 139 -1.75 13.61 -11.79
C LEU A 139 -0.26 13.21 -11.85
N GLN A 140 0.41 13.22 -10.69
CA GLN A 140 1.84 12.93 -10.59
C GLN A 140 2.13 12.21 -9.27
N PHE A 141 3.07 11.27 -9.31
CA PHE A 141 3.62 10.60 -8.12
C PHE A 141 5.14 10.63 -8.21
N PHE A 142 5.82 11.15 -7.18
CA PHE A 142 7.27 11.10 -7.06
C PHE A 142 7.70 10.48 -5.73
N GLU A 143 8.55 9.46 -5.78
CA GLU A 143 9.11 8.83 -4.57
C GLU A 143 10.29 9.66 -4.04
N LYS A 144 10.15 10.18 -2.82
CA LYS A 144 11.21 10.92 -2.08
C LYS A 144 11.88 12.03 -2.91
N PRO A 145 11.09 12.96 -3.50
CA PRO A 145 11.62 13.99 -4.39
C PRO A 145 12.50 14.99 -3.63
N LYS A 146 13.43 15.61 -4.36
CA LYS A 146 14.39 16.60 -3.83
C LYS A 146 14.51 17.80 -4.76
N GLY A 147 14.97 18.93 -4.24
CA GLY A 147 15.25 20.13 -5.05
C GLY A 147 14.04 20.63 -5.83
N ALA A 148 14.19 20.79 -7.15
CA ALA A 148 13.12 21.29 -8.02
C ALA A 148 11.90 20.35 -8.05
N ASP A 149 12.12 19.03 -8.04
CA ASP A 149 11.03 18.05 -8.05
C ASP A 149 10.18 18.16 -6.78
N LEU A 150 10.82 18.35 -5.62
CA LEU A 150 10.11 18.56 -4.36
C LEU A 150 9.20 19.79 -4.45
N ASN A 151 9.74 20.92 -4.90
CA ASN A 151 8.97 22.16 -5.03
C ASN A 151 7.80 22.03 -6.00
N SER A 152 7.94 21.22 -7.06
CA SER A 152 6.89 20.99 -8.07
C SER A 152 5.68 20.19 -7.54
N MET A 153 5.88 19.45 -6.45
CA MET A 153 4.88 18.57 -5.83
C MET A 153 4.02 19.27 -4.77
N ARG A 154 4.17 20.59 -4.60
CA ARG A 154 3.29 21.37 -3.73
C ARG A 154 1.84 21.33 -4.23
N VAL A 155 0.91 21.24 -3.29
CA VAL A 155 -0.54 21.27 -3.53
C VAL A 155 -1.22 22.22 -2.56
N GLU A 156 -2.31 22.85 -2.99
CA GLU A 156 -3.15 23.64 -2.12
C GLU A 156 -4.04 22.72 -1.29
N THR A 157 -3.78 22.60 0.00
CA THR A 157 -4.53 21.72 0.92
C THR A 157 -5.70 22.43 1.61
N ASN A 158 -6.15 23.58 1.09
CA ASN A 158 -7.26 24.37 1.67
C ASN A 158 -8.56 23.57 1.77
N PHE A 159 -8.78 22.63 0.85
CA PHE A 159 -9.94 21.75 0.88
C PHE A 159 -9.95 20.79 2.10
N LEU A 160 -8.82 20.66 2.82
CA LEU A 160 -8.70 19.92 4.08
C LEU A 160 -8.91 20.77 5.32
N SER A 161 -9.27 22.06 5.21
CA SER A 161 -9.40 22.97 6.36
C SER A 161 -10.40 22.51 7.43
N TYR A 162 -11.30 21.60 7.09
CA TYR A 162 -12.22 20.97 8.05
C TYR A 162 -11.54 19.97 9.00
N ALA A 163 -10.32 19.53 8.66
CA ALA A 163 -9.59 18.49 9.37
C ALA A 163 -8.17 18.87 9.80
N ILE A 164 -7.63 19.97 9.28
CA ILE A 164 -6.32 20.50 9.68
C ILE A 164 -6.43 21.99 10.03
N ASP A 165 -5.85 22.37 11.17
CA ASP A 165 -5.94 23.73 11.72
C ASP A 165 -5.31 24.79 10.81
N ASP A 166 -4.20 24.44 10.15
CA ASP A 166 -3.45 25.34 9.26
C ASP A 166 -3.03 24.60 7.99
N ALA A 167 -3.85 24.68 6.95
CA ALA A 167 -3.57 24.05 5.66
C ALA A 167 -2.25 24.53 5.04
N GLN A 168 -1.87 25.80 5.25
CA GLN A 168 -0.63 26.35 4.66
C GLN A 168 0.62 25.68 5.22
N LYS A 169 0.54 25.15 6.45
CA LYS A 169 1.63 24.41 7.10
C LYS A 169 1.88 23.04 6.46
N TYR A 170 0.91 22.49 5.73
CA TYR A 170 0.98 21.16 5.13
C TYR A 170 0.79 21.23 3.61
N PRO A 171 1.76 21.77 2.85
CA PRO A 171 1.61 22.02 1.41
C PRO A 171 1.88 20.78 0.54
N TYR A 172 1.98 19.59 1.12
CA TYR A 172 2.27 18.35 0.40
C TYR A 172 1.31 17.24 0.82
N LEU A 173 0.97 16.36 -0.12
CA LEU A 173 0.28 15.10 0.17
C LEU A 173 1.27 13.95 0.05
N ALA A 174 1.50 13.25 1.15
CA ALA A 174 2.40 12.10 1.19
C ALA A 174 1.62 10.79 1.16
N SER A 175 2.03 9.86 0.29
CA SER A 175 1.62 8.47 0.33
C SER A 175 2.05 7.83 1.66
N MET A 176 1.12 7.11 2.27
CA MET A 176 1.37 6.33 3.47
C MET A 176 1.90 4.92 3.16
N GLY A 177 2.16 4.57 1.89
CA GLY A 177 2.55 3.19 1.55
C GLY A 177 1.43 2.17 1.82
N ILE A 178 0.17 2.63 1.71
CA ILE A 178 -1.04 1.84 1.81
C ILE A 178 -1.81 2.05 0.52
N TYR A 179 -2.12 0.96 -0.17
CA TYR A 179 -2.72 0.99 -1.50
C TYR A 179 -3.88 0.00 -1.57
N VAL A 180 -4.91 0.35 -2.31
CA VAL A 180 -5.95 -0.59 -2.75
C VAL A 180 -5.86 -0.71 -4.26
N PHE A 181 -5.83 -1.94 -4.75
CA PHE A 181 -5.84 -2.24 -6.18
C PHE A 181 -7.08 -3.06 -6.51
N LYS A 182 -7.69 -2.78 -7.65
CA LYS A 182 -8.49 -3.80 -8.34
C LYS A 182 -7.57 -4.98 -8.64
N LYS A 183 -8.05 -6.20 -8.39
CA LYS A 183 -7.28 -7.42 -8.62
C LYS A 183 -6.73 -7.47 -10.04
N ASP A 184 -7.57 -7.20 -11.03
CA ASP A 184 -7.19 -7.31 -12.44
C ASP A 184 -6.16 -6.24 -12.83
N ALA A 185 -6.28 -5.02 -12.28
CA ALA A 185 -5.28 -3.97 -12.46
C ALA A 185 -3.93 -4.37 -11.85
N LEU A 186 -3.92 -4.94 -10.63
CA LEU A 186 -2.67 -5.42 -10.02
C LEU A 186 -2.00 -6.52 -10.87
N LEU A 187 -2.78 -7.47 -11.37
CA LEU A 187 -2.26 -8.56 -12.19
C LEU A 187 -1.71 -8.04 -13.53
N ASP A 188 -2.41 -7.12 -14.20
CA ASP A 188 -1.92 -6.51 -15.44
C ASP A 188 -0.60 -5.76 -15.24
N LEU A 189 -0.53 -4.93 -14.18
CA LEU A 189 0.67 -4.19 -13.82
C LEU A 189 1.87 -5.13 -13.60
N LEU A 190 1.68 -6.21 -12.84
CA LEU A 190 2.78 -7.10 -12.43
C LEU A 190 3.18 -8.13 -13.49
N LYS A 191 2.24 -8.63 -14.30
CA LYS A 191 2.47 -9.74 -15.24
C LYS A 191 2.56 -9.33 -16.71
N SER A 192 1.99 -8.18 -17.08
CA SER A 192 1.92 -7.75 -18.48
C SER A 192 2.76 -6.50 -18.70
N LYS A 193 2.43 -5.42 -17.98
CA LYS A 193 2.87 -4.07 -18.33
C LYS A 193 4.23 -3.71 -17.76
N TYR A 194 4.47 -4.05 -16.50
CA TYR A 194 5.64 -3.64 -15.74
C TYR A 194 6.40 -4.84 -15.15
N ILE A 195 6.61 -5.87 -15.96
CA ILE A 195 7.27 -7.14 -15.58
C ILE A 195 8.66 -6.90 -14.97
N GLN A 196 9.38 -5.90 -15.48
CA GLN A 196 10.76 -5.57 -15.09
C GLN A 196 10.86 -4.52 -13.98
N LEU A 197 9.73 -4.02 -13.44
CA LEU A 197 9.74 -3.04 -12.37
C LEU A 197 9.61 -3.75 -11.02
N HIS A 198 10.44 -3.40 -10.05
CA HIS A 198 10.57 -4.11 -8.78
C HIS A 198 9.93 -3.37 -7.60
N ASP A 199 9.68 -2.06 -7.70
CA ASP A 199 9.10 -1.26 -6.60
C ASP A 199 7.80 -0.54 -6.96
N PHE A 200 6.82 -0.55 -6.05
CA PHE A 200 5.56 0.18 -6.24
C PHE A 200 5.74 1.69 -6.23
N GLY A 201 6.45 2.24 -5.25
CA GLY A 201 6.56 3.67 -5.04
C GLY A 201 7.47 4.35 -6.07
N SER A 202 8.69 3.83 -6.26
CA SER A 202 9.64 4.48 -7.17
C SER A 202 9.45 4.12 -8.64
N GLU A 203 8.72 3.05 -8.97
CA GLU A 203 8.65 2.55 -10.35
C GLU A 203 7.24 2.38 -10.90
N ILE A 204 6.37 1.59 -10.26
CA ILE A 204 5.05 1.27 -10.81
C ILE A 204 4.08 2.46 -10.72
N LEU A 205 3.88 3.04 -9.55
CA LEU A 205 2.91 4.13 -9.34
C LEU A 205 3.20 5.36 -10.20
N PRO A 206 4.46 5.85 -10.34
CA PRO A 206 4.77 6.97 -11.22
C PRO A 206 4.38 6.75 -12.69
N ARG A 207 4.28 5.49 -13.14
CA ARG A 207 3.88 5.14 -14.51
C ARG A 207 2.39 4.84 -14.59
N ALA A 208 1.83 4.14 -13.61
CA ALA A 208 0.42 3.78 -13.56
C ALA A 208 -0.51 5.01 -13.53
N VAL A 209 -0.08 6.13 -12.94
CA VAL A 209 -0.86 7.38 -12.95
C VAL A 209 -1.13 7.93 -14.35
N LEU A 210 -0.32 7.54 -15.35
CA LEU A 210 -0.47 8.01 -16.73
C LEU A 210 -1.56 7.26 -17.51
N ASP A 211 -1.88 6.03 -17.11
CA ASP A 211 -2.69 5.12 -17.94
C ASP A 211 -3.68 4.25 -17.15
N HIS A 212 -3.79 4.44 -15.84
CA HIS A 212 -4.81 3.84 -14.99
C HIS A 212 -5.61 4.92 -14.25
N SER A 213 -6.78 4.57 -13.74
CA SER A 213 -7.53 5.41 -12.81
C SER A 213 -6.91 5.32 -11.42
N VAL A 214 -6.03 6.28 -11.09
CA VAL A 214 -5.38 6.36 -9.79
C VAL A 214 -6.01 7.49 -8.97
N GLN A 215 -6.56 7.15 -7.82
CA GLN A 215 -7.26 8.06 -6.92
C GLN A 215 -6.55 8.17 -5.57
N VAL A 216 -6.78 9.28 -4.86
CA VAL A 216 -6.32 9.45 -3.48
C VAL A 216 -7.47 9.28 -2.50
N SER A 217 -7.21 8.56 -1.42
CA SER A 217 -8.02 8.62 -0.21
C SER A 217 -7.23 9.34 0.87
N LEU A 218 -7.81 10.43 1.39
CA LEU A 218 -7.17 11.23 2.41
C LEU A 218 -7.48 10.69 3.79
N ILE A 219 -6.45 10.61 4.62
CA ILE A 219 -6.57 10.17 6.00
C ILE A 219 -6.20 11.31 6.91
N CYS A 220 -7.17 11.69 7.74
CA CYS A 220 -6.95 12.58 8.86
C CYS A 220 -6.53 11.72 10.04
N LEU A 221 -5.22 11.51 10.19
CA LEU A 221 -4.70 10.79 11.35
C LEU A 221 -4.82 11.68 12.59
N GLU A 222 -5.71 11.31 13.52
CA GLU A 222 -5.74 11.90 14.86
C GLU A 222 -4.47 11.55 15.68
N TYR A 223 -3.67 10.55 15.24
CA TYR A 223 -2.46 10.13 15.96
C TYR A 223 -1.30 9.75 15.03
N VAL A 224 -0.12 10.32 15.37
CA VAL A 224 1.26 10.01 14.97
C VAL A 224 1.44 9.03 13.80
N PHE A 225 1.61 9.56 12.59
CA PHE A 225 2.31 8.84 11.51
C PHE A 225 3.80 8.80 11.84
N CYS A 226 4.32 7.67 12.34
CA CYS A 226 5.75 7.41 12.46
C CYS A 226 6.13 6.25 11.54
N LYS A 227 6.99 6.54 10.56
CA LYS A 227 7.73 5.52 9.82
C LYS A 227 8.99 5.21 10.64
N LEU A 228 9.13 3.97 11.09
CA LEU A 228 10.23 3.52 11.95
C LEU A 228 11.56 3.47 11.19
#